data_AF-A0A953VPV2-F1
#
_entry.id   AF-A0A953VPV2-F1
#
_cell.length_a   1.000
_cell.length_b   1.000
_cell.length_c   1.000
_cell.angle_alpha   90.00
_cell.angle_beta   90.00
_cell.angle_gamma   90.00
#
_symmetry.space_group_name_H-M   'P 1'
#
loop_
_entity.id
_entity.type
_entity.pdbx_description
1 polymer ?
#
loop_
_entity_poly.entity_id
_entity_poly.type
_entity_poly.pdbx_seq_one_letter_code
_entity_poly.pdbx_strand_id
1 'polypeptide(L)'
;MPEPITTIRNLDPAMARSFAAAGIRDTATLRAIGADEAYARLVASGSRPHFIAYCAIAMGLQGRPWTDCTGTEKVALRRRYDALIAGTRSCSEDADPDDDPAANARRTDSGRARLDAALSEIGVIPRRRSQPTSSSPEKK
;
A
#
# COMPACT_ATOMS: atom_id res chain seq x y z
N MET A 1 16.01 -17.65 -21.80
CA MET A 1 15.66 -18.12 -20.45
C MET A 1 14.53 -17.22 -19.95
N PRO A 2 13.44 -17.75 -19.37
CA PRO A 2 12.42 -16.90 -18.76
C PRO A 2 13.03 -16.12 -17.59
N GLU A 3 12.89 -14.81 -17.61
CA GLU A 3 13.36 -13.97 -16.51
C GLU A 3 12.38 -14.09 -15.32
N PRO A 4 12.90 -14.14 -14.08
CA PRO A 4 12.06 -14.22 -12.90
C PRO A 4 11.35 -12.89 -12.66
N ILE A 5 10.12 -12.94 -12.13
CA ILE A 5 9.28 -11.75 -11.87
C ILE A 5 9.97 -10.75 -10.93
N THR A 6 10.88 -11.22 -10.09
CA THR A 6 11.69 -10.38 -9.18
C THR A 6 12.66 -9.43 -9.89
N THR A 7 12.87 -9.56 -11.22
CA THR A 7 13.64 -8.57 -11.99
C THR A 7 12.82 -7.31 -12.31
N ILE A 8 11.50 -7.39 -12.23
CA ILE A 8 10.62 -6.23 -12.44
C ILE A 8 10.68 -5.35 -11.19
N ARG A 9 10.89 -4.06 -11.41
CA ARG A 9 10.93 -3.06 -10.35
C ARG A 9 9.65 -3.12 -9.51
N ASN A 10 9.79 -2.88 -8.20
CA ASN A 10 8.72 -2.92 -7.20
C ASN A 10 8.14 -4.31 -6.91
N LEU A 11 8.58 -5.38 -7.59
CA LEU A 11 8.11 -6.74 -7.34
C LEU A 11 9.13 -7.50 -6.50
N ASP A 12 8.72 -7.85 -5.29
CA ASP A 12 9.53 -8.62 -4.35
C ASP A 12 9.30 -10.15 -4.54
N PRO A 13 10.11 -10.99 -3.87
CA PRO A 13 9.91 -12.45 -3.90
C PRO A 13 8.58 -12.92 -3.30
N ALA A 14 7.87 -12.10 -2.52
CA ALA A 14 6.55 -12.46 -2.02
C ALA A 14 5.51 -12.32 -3.14
N MET A 15 5.53 -11.22 -3.87
CA MET A 15 4.69 -10.97 -5.03
C MET A 15 4.95 -12.00 -6.14
N ALA A 16 6.21 -12.34 -6.39
CA ALA A 16 6.56 -13.38 -7.36
C ALA A 16 5.94 -14.76 -7.01
N ARG A 17 5.87 -15.11 -5.71
CA ARG A 17 5.19 -16.35 -5.27
C ARG A 17 3.68 -16.28 -5.49
N SER A 18 3.06 -15.14 -5.20
CA SER A 18 1.62 -14.95 -5.44
C SER A 18 1.29 -15.00 -6.94
N PHE A 19 2.13 -14.43 -7.80
CA PHE A 19 2.00 -14.58 -9.24
C PHE A 19 2.18 -16.02 -9.71
N ALA A 20 3.14 -16.75 -9.17
CA ALA A 20 3.33 -18.15 -9.48
C ALA A 20 2.12 -19.01 -9.09
N ALA A 21 1.46 -18.70 -7.96
CA ALA A 21 0.20 -19.31 -7.56
C ALA A 21 -0.95 -18.96 -8.51
N ALA A 22 -0.96 -17.75 -9.07
CA ALA A 22 -1.87 -17.29 -10.12
C ALA A 22 -1.50 -17.79 -11.54
N GLY A 23 -0.48 -18.66 -11.67
CA GLY A 23 -0.05 -19.24 -12.94
C GLY A 23 0.84 -18.34 -13.80
N ILE A 24 1.29 -17.19 -13.30
CA ILE A 24 2.19 -16.26 -13.98
C ILE A 24 3.60 -16.49 -13.41
N ARG A 25 4.52 -17.05 -14.21
CA ARG A 25 5.83 -17.50 -13.70
C ARG A 25 7.02 -16.68 -14.20
N ASP A 26 6.83 -15.86 -15.22
CA ASP A 26 7.91 -15.14 -15.89
C ASP A 26 7.50 -13.72 -16.29
N THR A 27 8.51 -12.87 -16.50
CA THR A 27 8.29 -11.45 -16.84
C THR A 27 7.69 -11.26 -18.22
N ALA A 28 7.95 -12.15 -19.18
CA ALA A 28 7.43 -12.03 -20.54
C ALA A 28 5.91 -12.23 -20.54
N THR A 29 5.44 -13.28 -19.86
CA THR A 29 4.02 -13.52 -19.61
C THR A 29 3.37 -12.34 -18.90
N LEU A 30 4.00 -11.83 -17.83
CA LEU A 30 3.45 -10.70 -17.07
C LEU A 30 3.36 -9.41 -17.90
N ARG A 31 4.35 -9.14 -18.77
CA ARG A 31 4.32 -8.01 -19.72
C ARG A 31 3.29 -8.20 -20.83
N ALA A 32 3.11 -9.42 -21.31
CA ALA A 32 2.18 -9.73 -22.40
C ALA A 32 0.72 -9.57 -21.98
N ILE A 33 0.36 -10.00 -20.77
CA ILE A 33 -1.01 -9.88 -20.24
C ILE A 33 -1.28 -8.49 -19.66
N GLY A 34 -0.24 -7.78 -19.20
CA GLY A 34 -0.36 -6.45 -18.60
C GLY A 34 -0.85 -6.47 -17.15
N ALA A 35 -0.87 -5.28 -16.53
CA ALA A 35 -1.15 -5.13 -15.09
C ALA A 35 -2.58 -5.54 -14.71
N ASP A 36 -3.56 -5.19 -15.54
CA ASP A 36 -4.98 -5.37 -15.24
C ASP A 36 -5.36 -6.85 -15.18
N GLU A 37 -5.00 -7.61 -16.23
CA GLU A 37 -5.21 -9.06 -16.30
C GLU A 37 -4.37 -9.81 -15.25
N ALA A 38 -3.12 -9.41 -15.06
CA ALA A 38 -2.26 -10.02 -14.05
C ALA A 38 -2.84 -9.87 -12.65
N TYR A 39 -3.37 -8.69 -12.34
CA TYR A 39 -4.00 -8.41 -11.05
C TYR A 39 -5.33 -9.14 -10.89
N ALA A 40 -6.14 -9.23 -11.94
CA ALA A 40 -7.38 -10.02 -11.93
C ALA A 40 -7.10 -11.49 -11.56
N ARG A 41 -6.08 -12.11 -12.17
CA ARG A 41 -5.66 -13.48 -11.84
C ARG A 41 -5.14 -13.60 -10.42
N LEU A 42 -4.40 -12.61 -9.94
CA LEU A 42 -3.89 -12.56 -8.57
C LEU A 42 -5.04 -12.58 -7.56
N VAL A 43 -6.06 -11.75 -7.76
CA VAL A 43 -7.26 -11.72 -6.90
C VAL A 43 -8.05 -13.03 -7.02
N ALA A 44 -8.23 -13.56 -8.24
CA ALA A 44 -8.91 -14.83 -8.47
C ALA A 44 -8.20 -16.03 -7.80
N SER A 45 -6.87 -15.96 -7.64
CA SER A 45 -6.09 -16.96 -6.91
C SER A 45 -6.23 -16.89 -5.38
N GLY A 46 -6.99 -15.92 -4.85
CA GLY A 46 -7.25 -15.74 -3.42
C GLY A 46 -6.41 -14.66 -2.74
N SER A 47 -5.66 -13.84 -3.50
CA SER A 47 -4.98 -12.69 -2.93
C SER A 47 -5.98 -11.59 -2.53
N ARG A 48 -5.82 -11.03 -1.33
CA ARG A 48 -6.68 -9.94 -0.87
C ARG A 48 -6.51 -8.70 -1.78
N PRO A 49 -7.60 -8.07 -2.23
CA PRO A 49 -7.53 -6.83 -2.99
C PRO A 49 -6.82 -5.72 -2.19
N HIS A 50 -5.84 -5.09 -2.82
CA HIS A 50 -5.03 -4.00 -2.27
C HIS A 50 -4.54 -3.08 -3.39
N PHE A 51 -4.88 -1.78 -3.30
CA PHE A 51 -4.62 -0.83 -4.38
C PHE A 51 -3.12 -0.57 -4.61
N ILE A 52 -2.32 -0.47 -3.54
CA ILE A 52 -0.87 -0.23 -3.67
C ILE A 52 -0.18 -1.40 -4.39
N ALA A 53 -0.66 -2.63 -4.24
CA ALA A 53 -0.11 -3.78 -4.94
C ALA A 53 -0.39 -3.66 -6.45
N TYR A 54 -1.61 -3.26 -6.83
CA TYR A 54 -1.96 -2.98 -8.21
C TYR A 54 -1.10 -1.85 -8.82
N CYS A 55 -0.90 -0.75 -8.09
CA CYS A 55 -0.01 0.33 -8.53
C CYS A 55 1.44 -0.13 -8.69
N ALA A 56 1.97 -0.93 -7.76
CA ALA A 56 3.33 -1.45 -7.84
C ALA A 56 3.55 -2.30 -9.10
N ILE A 57 2.56 -3.11 -9.48
CA ILE A 57 2.58 -3.91 -10.72
C ILE A 57 2.52 -3.00 -11.96
N ALA A 58 1.57 -2.07 -11.99
CA ALA A 58 1.41 -1.15 -13.13
C ALA A 58 2.65 -0.29 -13.39
N MET A 59 3.26 0.26 -12.33
CA MET A 59 4.47 1.07 -12.43
C MET A 59 5.72 0.20 -12.66
N GLY A 60 5.77 -0.99 -12.07
CA GLY A 60 6.84 -1.96 -12.26
C GLY A 60 6.99 -2.37 -13.73
N LEU A 61 5.87 -2.61 -14.43
CA LEU A 61 5.86 -2.90 -15.86
C LEU A 61 6.39 -1.75 -16.73
N GLN A 62 6.25 -0.51 -16.27
CA GLN A 62 6.82 0.68 -16.91
C GLN A 62 8.30 0.93 -16.53
N GLY A 63 8.85 0.13 -15.60
CA GLY A 63 10.21 0.33 -15.07
C GLY A 63 10.35 1.51 -14.11
N ARG A 64 9.24 2.13 -13.68
CA ARG A 64 9.18 3.30 -12.81
C ARG A 64 8.97 2.90 -11.35
N PRO A 65 9.51 3.65 -10.37
CA PRO A 65 9.19 3.41 -8.98
C PRO A 65 7.71 3.72 -8.73
N TRP A 66 7.06 2.95 -7.87
CA TRP A 66 5.63 3.13 -7.60
C TRP A 66 5.31 4.50 -6.95
N THR A 67 6.30 5.12 -6.31
CA THR A 67 6.23 6.46 -5.72
C THR A 67 6.14 7.59 -6.74
N ASP A 68 6.42 7.32 -8.02
CA ASP A 68 6.39 8.29 -9.12
C ASP A 68 5.00 8.39 -9.79
N CYS A 69 4.00 7.70 -9.23
CA CYS A 69 2.62 7.79 -9.69
C CYS A 69 2.03 9.16 -9.30
N THR A 70 1.79 10.01 -10.30
CA THR A 70 1.26 11.37 -10.10
C THR A 70 -0.27 11.37 -9.94
N GLY A 71 -0.85 12.46 -9.41
CA GLY A 71 -2.27 12.52 -9.04
C GLY A 71 -3.25 12.11 -10.14
N THR A 72 -3.05 12.58 -11.38
CA THR A 72 -3.93 12.22 -12.51
C THR A 72 -3.80 10.73 -12.89
N GLU A 73 -2.58 10.19 -12.88
CA GLU A 73 -2.33 8.77 -13.15
C GLU A 73 -2.93 7.89 -12.06
N LYS A 74 -2.82 8.31 -10.80
CA LYS A 74 -3.39 7.61 -9.63
C LYS A 74 -4.91 7.50 -9.75
N VAL A 75 -5.59 8.57 -10.16
CA VAL A 75 -7.05 8.55 -10.40
C VAL A 75 -7.41 7.57 -11.51
N ALA A 76 -6.65 7.54 -12.61
CA ALA A 76 -6.88 6.61 -13.70
C ALA A 76 -6.63 5.14 -13.29
N LEU A 77 -5.61 4.89 -12.46
CA LEU A 77 -5.36 3.56 -11.88
C LEU A 77 -6.45 3.16 -10.90
N ARG A 78 -6.94 4.09 -10.08
CA ARG A 78 -8.01 3.82 -9.12
C ARG A 78 -9.30 3.40 -9.81
N ARG A 79 -9.68 4.08 -10.89
CA ARG A 79 -10.85 3.70 -11.71
C ARG A 79 -10.73 2.30 -12.28
N ARG A 80 -9.54 1.92 -12.78
CA ARG A 80 -9.29 0.57 -13.29
C ARG A 80 -9.35 -0.47 -12.19
N TYR A 81 -8.70 -0.20 -11.06
CA TYR A 81 -8.73 -1.06 -9.88
C TYR A 81 -10.16 -1.32 -9.37
N ASP A 82 -10.95 -0.25 -9.22
CA ASP A 82 -12.32 -0.35 -8.74
C ASP A 82 -13.20 -1.16 -9.71
N ALA A 83 -12.98 -1.03 -11.03
CA ALA A 83 -13.66 -1.86 -12.03
C ALA A 83 -13.26 -3.35 -11.94
N LEU A 84 -11.97 -3.64 -11.69
CA LEU A 84 -11.46 -5.01 -11.59
C LEU A 84 -12.04 -5.76 -10.38
N ILE A 85 -12.20 -5.07 -9.25
CA ILE A 85 -12.65 -5.68 -7.99
C ILE A 85 -14.15 -5.59 -7.78
N ALA A 86 -14.88 -4.77 -8.55
CA ALA A 86 -16.34 -4.70 -8.46
C ALA A 86 -17.01 -6.08 -8.65
N GLY A 87 -16.42 -6.96 -9.48
CA GLY A 87 -16.89 -8.33 -9.68
C GLY A 87 -16.46 -9.33 -8.60
N THR A 88 -15.47 -9.01 -7.78
CA THR A 88 -14.98 -9.88 -6.69
C THR A 88 -15.50 -9.44 -5.32
N ARG A 89 -16.04 -8.23 -5.23
CA ARG A 89 -16.53 -7.58 -4.01
C ARG A 89 -18.00 -7.89 -3.73
N SER A 90 -18.36 -9.17 -3.65
CA SER A 90 -19.39 -9.57 -2.69
C SER A 90 -18.66 -9.85 -1.38
N CYS A 91 -18.72 -8.91 -0.43
CA CYS A 91 -18.06 -8.89 0.88
C CYS A 91 -16.68 -8.20 0.92
N SER A 92 -16.65 -6.85 0.93
CA SER A 92 -15.66 -6.07 1.70
C SER A 92 -15.96 -4.56 1.62
N GLU A 93 -16.53 -4.03 2.70
CA GLU A 93 -16.57 -2.61 3.02
C GLU A 93 -15.20 -2.16 3.53
N ASP A 94 -14.20 -2.09 2.67
CA ASP A 94 -12.91 -1.47 2.98
C ASP A 94 -12.42 -0.73 1.74
N ALA A 95 -13.12 0.36 1.41
CA ALA A 95 -12.58 1.37 0.53
C ALA A 95 -11.38 2.02 1.24
N ASP A 96 -10.19 1.82 0.69
CA ASP A 96 -8.91 2.38 1.13
C ASP A 96 -9.06 3.86 1.57
N PRO A 97 -9.01 4.17 2.88
CA PRO A 97 -9.28 5.50 3.41
C PRO A 97 -8.06 6.45 3.32
N ASP A 98 -7.01 6.05 2.60
CA ASP A 98 -5.75 6.79 2.42
C ASP A 98 -5.69 7.70 1.18
N ASP A 99 -6.81 7.87 0.46
CA ASP A 99 -6.91 8.77 -0.69
C ASP A 99 -7.74 10.04 -0.42
N ASP A 100 -7.93 10.40 0.85
CA ASP A 100 -8.43 11.72 1.25
C ASP A 100 -7.36 12.43 2.10
N PRO A 101 -6.74 13.52 1.60
CA PRO A 101 -5.68 14.22 2.30
C PRO A 101 -6.17 14.86 3.61
N ALA A 102 -7.45 15.19 3.74
CA ALA A 102 -8.05 15.74 4.96
C ALA A 102 -8.45 14.64 5.97
N ALA A 103 -8.72 13.42 5.51
CA ALA A 103 -9.01 12.27 6.39
C ALA A 103 -7.74 11.60 6.95
N ASN A 104 -6.61 11.62 6.22
CA ASN A 104 -5.31 11.12 6.68
C ASN A 104 -4.82 11.84 7.96
N ALA A 105 -4.96 13.17 7.99
CA ALA A 105 -4.59 13.99 9.16
C ALA A 105 -5.40 13.65 10.43
N ARG A 106 -6.64 13.18 10.29
CA ARG A 106 -7.53 12.86 11.42
C ARG A 106 -7.35 11.44 11.96
N ARG A 107 -6.79 10.53 11.15
CA ARG A 107 -6.70 9.09 11.46
C ARG A 107 -5.37 8.67 12.10
N THR A 108 -4.30 9.40 11.82
CA THR A 108 -2.94 9.08 12.29
C THR A 108 -2.74 9.24 13.80
N ASP A 109 -3.73 9.72 14.54
CA ASP A 109 -3.67 9.93 15.99
C ASP A 109 -3.87 8.64 16.81
N SER A 110 -4.91 7.85 16.52
CA SER A 110 -5.23 6.65 17.32
C SER A 110 -4.29 5.46 17.08
N GLY A 111 -3.80 5.29 15.86
CA GLY A 111 -2.87 4.19 15.50
C GLY A 111 -1.45 4.43 16.02
N ARG A 112 -0.97 5.68 15.98
CA ARG A 112 0.32 6.06 16.58
C ARG A 112 0.30 5.93 18.09
N ALA A 113 -0.75 6.36 18.78
CA ALA A 113 -0.78 6.33 20.24
C ALA A 113 -0.61 4.91 20.81
N ARG A 114 -1.26 3.91 20.22
CA ARG A 114 -1.12 2.51 20.65
C ARG A 114 0.24 1.91 20.31
N LEU A 115 0.79 2.27 19.15
CA LEU A 115 2.11 1.81 18.72
C LEU A 115 3.24 2.49 19.52
N ASP A 116 3.14 3.80 19.79
CA ASP A 116 4.06 4.56 20.63
C ASP A 116 4.03 4.12 22.10
N ALA A 117 2.86 3.75 22.62
CA ALA A 117 2.73 3.17 23.95
C ALA A 117 3.46 1.81 24.02
N ALA A 118 3.24 0.93 23.04
CA ALA A 118 3.91 -0.37 22.97
C ALA A 118 5.43 -0.23 22.76
N LEU A 119 5.88 0.72 21.93
CA LEU A 119 7.29 0.97 21.69
C LEU A 119 7.99 1.67 22.88
N SER A 120 7.24 2.46 23.66
CA SER A 120 7.73 3.01 24.93
C SER A 120 7.89 1.93 26.01
N GLU A 121 7.01 0.92 26.02
CA GLU A 121 7.09 -0.22 26.94
C GLU A 121 8.32 -1.10 26.65
N ILE A 122 8.68 -1.23 25.37
CA ILE A 122 9.89 -1.95 24.91
C ILE A 122 11.16 -1.07 25.04
N GLY A 123 11.02 0.20 25.43
CA GLY A 123 12.14 1.13 25.68
C GLY A 123 12.81 1.70 24.44
N VAL A 124 12.20 1.56 23.26
CA VAL A 124 12.76 2.00 21.96
C VAL A 124 12.54 3.51 21.73
N ILE A 125 11.60 4.13 22.46
CA ILE A 125 11.33 5.58 22.39
C ILE A 125 11.96 6.29 23.61
N PRO A 126 12.80 7.32 23.43
CA PRO A 126 13.31 8.09 24.55
C PRO A 126 12.17 8.86 25.22
N ARG A 127 11.86 8.53 26.49
CA ARG A 127 10.88 9.27 27.30
C ARG A 127 11.22 10.76 27.33
N ARG A 128 10.42 11.61 26.67
CA ARG A 128 10.48 13.06 26.86
C ARG A 128 10.27 13.35 28.34
N ARG A 129 11.26 13.96 28.99
CA ARG A 129 11.09 14.54 30.32
C ARG A 129 9.97 15.57 30.24
N SER A 130 8.87 15.28 30.92
CA SER A 130 7.80 16.24 31.22
C SER A 130 8.43 17.44 31.93
N GLN A 131 8.45 18.60 31.27
CA GLN A 131 8.71 19.85 31.96
C GLN A 131 7.48 20.16 32.84
N PRO A 132 7.66 20.47 34.13
CA PRO A 132 6.56 20.96 34.95
C PRO A 132 6.19 22.38 34.49
N THR A 133 4.93 22.55 34.12
CA THR A 133 4.31 23.86 33.99
C THR A 133 4.10 24.45 35.39
N SER A 134 4.74 25.56 35.69
CA SER A 134 4.20 26.51 36.67
C SER A 134 4.31 27.93 36.11
N SER A 135 3.23 28.35 35.46
CA SER A 135 2.91 29.77 35.38
C SER A 135 2.42 30.22 36.76
N SER A 136 3.00 31.30 37.28
CA SER A 136 2.23 32.28 38.05
C SER A 136 2.84 33.68 37.85
N PRO A 137 2.02 34.71 37.60
CA PRO A 137 2.45 36.09 37.43
C PRO A 137 2.38 36.81 38.77
N GLU A 138 3.41 37.54 39.16
CA GLU A 138 3.33 38.42 40.34
C GLU A 138 3.55 39.88 39.94
N LYS A 139 2.48 40.66 40.12
CA LYS A 139 2.43 42.12 40.17
C LYS A 139 3.26 42.60 41.37
N LYS A 140 4.21 43.51 41.16
CA LYS A 140 4.23 44.86 41.74
C LYS A 140 5.45 45.65 41.25
#